data_AF-A0A423L9N9-F1
#
_entry.id   AF-A0A423L9N9-F1
#
_cell.length_a   1.000
_cell.length_b   1.000
_cell.length_c   1.000
_cell.angle_alpha   90.00
_cell.angle_beta   90.00
_cell.angle_gamma   90.00
#
_symmetry.space_group_name_H-M   'P 1'
#
loop_
_entity.id
_entity.type
_entity.pdbx_description
1 polymer ?
#
loop_
_entity_poly.entity_id
_entity_poly.type
_entity_poly.pdbx_seq_one_letter_code
_entity_poly.pdbx_strand_id
1 'polypeptide(L)'
;MKKITRLTLVGPVPADGQTPGLKPQPDSTGSSRRPRRTIPLKQMLSVRDDVDTLTLLAHASDLLDSLAVISANFADEFDGSKRHVAVAIKQLSALAEIVICRARDQVMQQGSPTSSGPEVRH
;
A
#
# COMPACT_ATOMS: atom_id res chain seq x y z
N MET A 1 -6.77 -24.81 39.90
CA MET A 1 -6.13 -23.49 39.70
C MET A 1 -4.89 -23.42 40.58
N LYS A 2 -3.69 -23.38 40.00
CA LYS A 2 -2.42 -23.43 40.74
C LYS A 2 -2.03 -22.00 41.13
N LYS A 3 -2.07 -21.65 42.42
CA LYS A 3 -1.62 -20.35 42.94
C LYS A 3 -0.11 -20.40 43.12
N ILE A 4 0.60 -19.49 42.46
CA ILE A 4 2.05 -19.32 42.61
C ILE A 4 2.28 -18.16 43.57
N THR A 5 2.78 -18.51 44.75
CA THR A 5 3.24 -17.61 45.82
C THR A 5 4.49 -16.86 45.36
N ARG A 6 4.47 -15.52 45.35
CA ARG A 6 5.68 -14.71 45.19
C ARG A 6 6.31 -14.43 46.56
N LEU A 7 7.60 -14.77 46.70
CA LEU A 7 8.43 -14.41 47.84
C LEU A 7 8.63 -12.89 47.89
N THR A 8 8.34 -12.27 49.02
CA THR A 8 8.81 -10.95 49.39
C THR A 8 10.06 -11.09 50.25
N LEU A 9 11.15 -10.46 49.84
CA LEU A 9 12.37 -10.31 50.62
C LEU A 9 12.44 -8.87 51.14
N VAL A 10 12.86 -8.73 52.40
CA VAL A 10 13.15 -7.49 53.15
C VAL A 10 11.95 -6.89 53.91
N GLY A 11 12.04 -6.93 55.25
CA GLY A 11 11.44 -5.95 56.16
C GLY A 11 12.56 -5.30 57.00
N PRO A 12 12.28 -4.62 58.13
CA PRO A 12 11.20 -3.65 58.40
C PRO A 12 11.79 -2.30 58.90
N VAL A 13 11.04 -1.19 58.81
CA VAL A 13 11.24 -0.05 59.74
C VAL A 13 9.94 0.77 59.86
N PRO A 14 9.41 1.01 61.06
CA PRO A 14 8.34 1.97 61.29
C PRO A 14 8.91 3.27 61.86
N ALA A 15 8.50 4.42 61.33
CA ALA A 15 8.57 5.68 62.06
C ALA A 15 7.55 6.65 61.47
N ASP A 16 6.53 6.94 62.27
CA ASP A 16 5.54 7.99 62.06
C ASP A 16 6.19 9.37 61.87
N GLY A 17 5.58 10.20 61.01
CA GLY A 17 5.90 11.61 60.84
C GLY A 17 5.15 12.23 59.67
N GLN A 18 4.42 13.30 59.92
CA GLN A 18 3.28 13.82 59.16
C GLN A 18 3.64 15.03 58.25
N THR A 19 3.28 14.98 56.93
CA THR A 19 2.95 16.06 55.93
C THR A 19 3.84 17.32 55.75
N PRO A 20 3.70 18.18 54.70
CA PRO A 20 2.93 18.09 53.44
C PRO A 20 3.70 18.52 52.16
N GLY A 21 3.15 18.15 51.00
CA GLY A 21 3.33 18.88 49.75
C GLY A 21 4.38 18.27 48.81
N LEU A 22 3.91 17.77 47.66
CA LEU A 22 4.42 18.04 46.32
C LEU A 22 3.55 17.28 45.31
N LYS A 23 2.70 18.06 44.63
CA LYS A 23 2.07 17.93 43.30
C LYS A 23 2.14 16.56 42.59
N PRO A 24 1.00 16.01 42.12
CA PRO A 24 1.00 14.92 41.14
C PRO A 24 1.56 15.42 39.81
N GLN A 25 2.71 14.89 39.39
CA GLN A 25 3.14 14.95 37.99
C GLN A 25 2.53 13.74 37.28
N PRO A 26 1.58 13.93 36.34
CA PRO A 26 1.31 12.91 35.37
C PRO A 26 2.48 12.94 34.39
N ASP A 27 3.32 11.91 34.44
CA ASP A 27 4.35 11.68 33.42
C ASP A 27 3.65 11.27 32.13
N SER A 28 2.99 12.22 31.48
CA SER A 28 2.55 12.09 30.11
C SER A 28 3.80 12.10 29.24
N THR A 29 4.50 10.98 29.18
CA THR A 29 5.25 10.62 27.98
C THR A 29 4.24 10.27 26.89
N GLY A 30 3.49 11.29 26.48
CA GLY A 30 2.91 11.37 25.15
C GLY A 30 4.09 11.40 24.19
N SER A 31 4.58 10.20 23.88
CA SER A 31 5.49 9.99 22.75
C SER A 31 4.72 10.42 21.52
N SER A 32 4.83 11.71 21.21
CA SER A 32 4.40 12.32 19.97
C SER A 32 5.24 11.66 18.88
N ARG A 33 4.74 10.54 18.36
CA ARG A 33 5.23 9.92 17.15
C ARG A 33 4.99 10.93 16.05
N ARG A 34 6.01 11.76 15.78
CA ARG A 34 6.02 12.62 14.60
C ARG A 34 5.60 11.75 13.40
N PRO A 35 4.63 12.19 12.60
CA PRO A 35 4.24 11.43 11.42
C PRO A 35 5.48 11.30 10.54
N ARG A 36 5.89 10.05 10.32
CA ARG A 36 7.01 9.71 9.45
C ARG A 36 6.61 10.22 8.06
N ARG A 37 7.27 11.28 7.56
CA ARG A 37 6.98 11.86 6.26
C ARG A 37 7.03 10.75 5.22
N THR A 38 5.87 10.35 4.70
CA THR A 38 5.78 9.40 3.61
C THR A 38 6.10 10.16 2.33
N ILE A 39 7.24 9.87 1.73
CA ILE A 39 7.58 10.41 0.41
C ILE A 39 6.54 9.83 -0.56
N PRO A 40 5.82 10.66 -1.34
CA PRO A 40 4.87 10.15 -2.32
C PRO A 40 5.59 9.22 -3.30
N LEU A 41 5.00 8.06 -3.62
CA LEU A 41 5.61 7.09 -4.54
C LEU A 41 5.96 7.71 -5.90
N LYS A 42 5.16 8.68 -6.37
CA LYS A 42 5.43 9.43 -7.61
C LYS A 42 6.73 10.25 -7.60
N GLN A 43 7.26 10.56 -6.42
CA GLN A 43 8.55 11.24 -6.27
C GLN A 43 9.71 10.24 -6.17
N MET A 44 9.43 8.98 -5.81
CA MET A 44 10.44 7.91 -5.73
C MET A 44 10.58 7.15 -7.05
N LEU A 45 9.49 7.04 -7.79
CA LEU A 45 9.38 6.32 -9.05
C LEU A 45 8.92 7.31 -10.11
N SER A 46 9.76 7.53 -11.11
CA SER A 46 9.45 8.36 -12.27
C SER A 46 9.65 7.52 -13.53
N VAL A 47 8.75 7.72 -14.50
CA VAL A 47 8.86 7.14 -15.83
C VAL A 47 9.65 8.13 -16.68
N ARG A 48 10.57 7.63 -17.51
CA ARG A 48 11.31 8.51 -18.43
C ARG A 48 10.36 9.03 -19.53
N ASP A 49 10.48 10.32 -19.85
CA ASP A 49 9.63 10.98 -20.84
C ASP A 49 9.93 10.58 -22.30
N ASP A 50 11.03 9.86 -22.54
CA ASP A 50 11.47 9.43 -23.87
C ASP A 50 11.00 8.02 -24.26
N VAL A 51 10.14 7.41 -23.44
CA VAL A 51 9.61 6.06 -23.69
C VAL A 51 8.31 6.14 -24.49
N ASP A 52 8.24 5.37 -25.58
CA ASP A 52 7.04 5.29 -26.42
C ASP A 52 5.81 4.82 -25.61
N THR A 53 4.65 5.40 -25.91
CA THR A 53 3.38 5.07 -25.24
C THR A 53 3.07 3.57 -25.31
N LEU A 54 3.38 2.90 -26.41
CA LEU A 54 3.19 1.44 -26.55
C LEU A 54 4.08 0.65 -25.59
N THR A 55 5.35 1.06 -25.47
CA THR A 55 6.31 0.46 -24.54
C THR A 55 5.89 0.70 -23.10
N LEU A 56 5.37 1.89 -22.78
CA LEU A 56 4.83 2.20 -21.45
C LEU A 56 3.62 1.32 -21.10
N LEU A 57 2.69 1.14 -22.04
CA LEU A 57 1.53 0.27 -21.87
C LEU A 57 1.93 -1.21 -21.72
N ALA A 58 2.94 -1.67 -22.48
CA ALA A 58 3.47 -3.02 -22.34
C ALA A 58 4.09 -3.25 -20.94
N HIS A 59 4.94 -2.33 -20.47
CA HIS A 59 5.50 -2.40 -19.13
C HIS A 59 4.42 -2.33 -18.02
N ALA A 60 3.36 -1.56 -18.24
CA ALA A 60 2.23 -1.55 -17.31
C ALA A 60 1.54 -2.92 -17.23
N SER A 61 1.36 -3.62 -18.36
CA SER A 61 0.85 -5.00 -18.37
C SER A 61 1.76 -5.97 -17.59
N ASP A 62 3.08 -5.90 -17.79
CA ASP A 62 4.04 -6.77 -17.08
C ASP A 62 3.99 -6.54 -15.55
N LEU A 63 3.82 -5.29 -15.12
CA LEU A 63 3.67 -4.94 -13.70
C LEU A 63 2.35 -5.46 -13.12
N LEU A 64 1.26 -5.42 -13.90
CA LEU A 64 -0.03 -5.95 -13.48
C LEU A 64 -0.03 -7.48 -13.38
N ASP A 65 0.65 -8.17 -14.30
CA ASP A 65 0.78 -9.63 -14.24
C ASP A 65 1.58 -10.04 -12.99
N SER A 66 2.70 -9.35 -12.75
CA SER A 66 3.49 -9.51 -11.52
C SER A 66 2.64 -9.27 -10.26
N LEU A 67 1.83 -8.21 -10.25
CA LEU A 67 0.93 -7.88 -9.15
C LEU A 67 -0.16 -8.95 -8.96
N ALA A 68 -0.74 -9.45 -10.04
CA ALA A 68 -1.78 -10.47 -10.01
C ALA A 68 -1.26 -11.80 -9.44
N VAL A 69 -0.04 -12.18 -9.80
CA VAL A 69 0.64 -13.37 -9.24
C VAL A 69 0.91 -13.20 -7.74
N ILE A 70 1.48 -12.06 -7.33
CA ILE A 70 1.72 -11.76 -5.90
C ILE A 70 0.41 -11.75 -5.11
N SER A 71 -0.63 -11.14 -5.68
CA SER A 71 -1.96 -11.08 -5.07
C SER A 71 -2.63 -12.45 -4.95
N ALA A 72 -2.40 -13.34 -5.92
CA ALA A 72 -2.88 -14.71 -5.85
C ALA A 72 -2.17 -15.50 -4.74
N ASN A 73 -0.85 -15.37 -4.64
CA ASN A 73 -0.07 -15.97 -3.55
C ASN A 73 -0.58 -15.50 -2.17
N PHE A 74 -0.87 -14.20 -2.04
CA PHE A 74 -1.49 -13.68 -0.82
C PHE A 74 -2.90 -14.18 -0.55
N ALA A 75 -3.71 -14.43 -1.58
CA ALA A 75 -5.06 -14.96 -1.40
C ALA A 75 -5.08 -16.40 -0.84
N ASP A 76 -4.00 -17.16 -1.06
CA ASP A 76 -3.81 -18.51 -0.52
C ASP A 76 -3.14 -18.49 0.87
N GLU A 77 -2.25 -17.52 1.15
CA GLU A 77 -1.62 -17.36 2.47
C GLU A 77 -2.54 -16.72 3.53
N PHE A 78 -3.49 -15.86 3.13
CA PHE A 78 -4.45 -15.25 4.05
C PHE A 78 -5.63 -16.18 4.34
N ASP A 79 -5.47 -17.08 5.32
CA ASP A 79 -6.60 -17.82 5.87
C ASP A 79 -7.45 -16.89 6.78
N GLY A 80 -8.73 -16.70 6.43
CA GLY A 80 -9.69 -15.89 7.19
C GLY A 80 -9.98 -14.46 6.66
N SER A 81 -10.13 -13.50 7.58
CA SER A 81 -10.80 -12.20 7.33
C SER A 81 -10.18 -11.30 6.26
N LYS A 82 -8.94 -11.52 5.80
CA LYS A 82 -8.24 -10.64 4.84
C LYS A 82 -8.18 -11.15 3.40
N ARG A 83 -8.66 -12.38 3.14
CA ARG A 83 -8.69 -12.97 1.79
C ARG A 83 -9.46 -12.11 0.78
N HIS A 84 -10.53 -11.46 1.22
CA HIS A 84 -11.33 -10.57 0.38
C HIS A 84 -10.51 -9.41 -0.20
N VAL A 85 -9.48 -8.93 0.52
CA VAL A 85 -8.60 -7.85 0.04
C VAL A 85 -7.70 -8.35 -1.08
N ALA A 86 -7.07 -9.53 -0.91
CA ALA A 86 -6.23 -10.13 -1.95
C ALA A 86 -7.04 -10.47 -3.21
N VAL A 87 -8.29 -10.93 -3.04
CA VAL A 87 -9.20 -11.15 -4.17
C VAL A 87 -9.55 -9.83 -4.86
N ALA A 88 -9.84 -8.77 -4.10
CA ALA A 88 -10.14 -7.45 -4.67
C ALA A 88 -8.95 -6.87 -5.45
N ILE A 89 -7.71 -6.99 -4.93
CA ILE A 89 -6.51 -6.53 -5.63
C ILE A 89 -6.33 -7.28 -6.96
N LYS A 90 -6.53 -8.61 -6.95
CA LYS A 90 -6.48 -9.42 -8.19
C LYS A 90 -7.54 -8.99 -9.20
N GLN A 91 -8.78 -8.76 -8.74
CA GLN A 91 -9.87 -8.30 -9.61
C GLN A 91 -9.58 -6.92 -10.22
N LEU A 92 -9.09 -5.97 -9.41
CA LEU A 92 -8.70 -4.65 -9.89
C LEU A 92 -7.54 -4.72 -10.89
N SER A 93 -6.58 -5.63 -10.68
CA SER A 93 -5.47 -5.86 -11.61
C SER A 93 -5.98 -6.38 -12.96
N ALA A 94 -6.88 -7.36 -12.96
CA ALA A 94 -7.51 -7.86 -14.19
C ALA A 94 -8.33 -6.79 -14.92
N LEU A 95 -9.06 -5.93 -14.19
CA LEU A 95 -9.79 -4.82 -14.79
C LEU A 95 -8.84 -3.78 -15.41
N ALA A 96 -7.73 -3.47 -14.74
CA ALA A 96 -6.73 -2.55 -15.27
C ALA A 96 -6.07 -3.08 -16.55
N GLU A 97 -5.83 -4.39 -16.64
CA GLU A 97 -5.26 -5.03 -17.83
C GLU A 97 -6.18 -4.87 -19.05
N ILE A 98 -7.50 -5.02 -18.89
CA ILE A 98 -8.48 -4.78 -19.95
C ILE A 98 -8.41 -3.32 -20.44
N VAL A 99 -8.32 -2.37 -19.50
CA VAL A 99 -8.22 -0.93 -19.82
C VAL A 99 -6.93 -0.63 -20.58
N ILE A 100 -5.80 -1.23 -20.19
CA ILE A 100 -4.51 -1.09 -20.87
C ILE A 100 -4.54 -1.69 -22.26
N CYS A 101 -5.10 -2.89 -22.44
CA CYS A 101 -5.27 -3.51 -23.75
C CYS A 101 -6.08 -2.59 -24.67
N ARG A 102 -7.18 -2.01 -24.17
CA ARG A 102 -7.98 -1.05 -24.92
C ARG A 102 -7.21 0.23 -25.25
N ALA A 103 -6.43 0.76 -24.31
CA ALA A 103 -5.58 1.92 -24.55
C ALA A 103 -4.54 1.63 -25.64
N ARG A 104 -3.95 0.42 -25.63
CA ARG A 104 -3.01 -0.04 -26.65
C ARG A 104 -3.67 -0.09 -28.03
N ASP A 105 -4.87 -0.66 -28.12
CA ASP A 105 -5.61 -0.74 -29.39
C ASP A 105 -5.95 0.66 -29.94
N GLN A 106 -6.27 1.63 -29.07
CA GLN A 106 -6.48 3.02 -29.47
C GLN A 106 -5.22 3.67 -30.05
N VAL A 107 -4.06 3.42 -29.44
CA VAL A 107 -2.77 3.93 -29.95
C VAL A 107 -2.46 3.31 -31.32
N MET A 108 -2.70 2.01 -31.51
CA MET A 108 -2.50 1.33 -32.79
C MET A 108 -3.43 1.88 -33.89
N GLN A 109 -4.68 2.21 -33.56
CA GLN A 109 -5.63 2.78 -34.51
C GLN A 109 -5.28 4.21 -34.93
N GLN A 110 -4.71 5.02 -34.04
CA GLN A 110 -4.27 6.38 -34.31
C GLN A 110 -3.04 6.45 -35.23
N GLY A 111 -2.29 5.36 -35.35
CA GLY A 111 -1.18 5.23 -36.31
C GLY A 111 -1.61 4.95 -37.75
N SER A 112 -2.88 4.63 -38.01
CA SER A 112 -3.39 4.47 -39.37
C SER A 112 -3.83 5.83 -39.92
N PRO A 113 -3.16 6.40 -40.95
CA PRO A 113 -3.68 7.58 -41.60
C PRO A 113 -5.02 7.21 -42.22
N THR A 114 -6.09 7.82 -41.73
CA THR A 114 -7.38 7.79 -42.41
C THR A 114 -7.17 8.41 -43.78
N SER A 115 -7.07 7.54 -44.79
CA SER A 115 -7.11 7.89 -46.21
C SER A 115 -8.26 8.84 -46.44
N SER A 116 -7.91 10.07 -46.78
CA SER A 116 -8.81 11.18 -47.02
C SER A 116 -9.43 11.05 -48.41
N GLY A 117 -10.72 10.70 -48.45
CA GLY A 117 -11.69 11.19 -49.44
C GLY A 117 -11.81 10.43 -50.78
N PRO A 118 -13.01 10.38 -51.39
CA PRO A 118 -13.18 9.83 -52.73
C PRO A 118 -12.64 10.85 -53.75
N GLU A 119 -11.61 10.46 -54.50
CA GLU A 119 -11.13 11.19 -55.67
C GLU A 119 -12.19 11.11 -56.78
N VAL A 120 -13.09 12.10 -56.81
CA VAL A 120 -13.98 12.33 -57.95
C VAL A 120 -13.14 12.97 -59.04
N ARG A 121 -12.64 12.12 -59.94
CA ARG A 121 -11.90 12.51 -61.14
C ARG A 121 -12.90 13.10 -62.15
N HIS A 122 -12.82 14.42 -62.35
CA HIS A 122 -13.50 15.13 -63.44
C HIS A 122 -12.81 14.87 -64.77
#